data_AF-A0A941ZTR2-F1
#
_entry.id   AF-A0A941ZTR2-F1
#
_cell.length_a   1.000
_cell.length_b   1.000
_cell.length_c   1.000
_cell.angle_alpha   90.00
_cell.angle_beta   90.00
_cell.angle_gamma   90.00
#
_symmetry.space_group_name_H-M   'P 1'
#
loop_
_entity.id
_entity.type
_entity.pdbx_description
1 polymer ?
#
loop_
_entity_poly.entity_id
_entity_poly.type
_entity_poly.pdbx_seq_one_letter_code
_entity_poly.pdbx_strand_id
1 'polypeptide(L)'
;MTTEEKLIKNKLGLLELATYLKNVSEACRVIGFSRDTFYRVKKAYEEGGVEALKEKSRRKPNAKNRVPEEVEQEVLKLALEEPSLGQKRVSDTLRQNGIFISPAGVHCVWLRHHLETFQKRLKGLEEHVAKTGAVLTEAQLRAL
;
A
#
# COMPACT_ATOMS: atom_id res chain seq x y z
N MET A 1 -12.33 6.91 -20.86
CA MET A 1 -13.06 7.15 -19.61
C MET A 1 -12.72 6.05 -18.61
N THR A 2 -12.06 6.38 -17.51
CA THR A 2 -11.65 5.43 -16.47
C THR A 2 -12.86 4.88 -15.70
N THR A 3 -12.70 3.75 -14.99
CA THR A 3 -13.76 3.16 -14.15
C THR A 3 -14.22 4.13 -13.07
N GLU A 4 -13.28 4.89 -12.50
CA GLU A 4 -13.57 5.92 -11.48
C GLU A 4 -14.39 7.07 -12.05
N GLU A 5 -14.04 7.57 -13.24
CA GLU A 5 -14.82 8.61 -13.92
C GLU A 5 -16.26 8.17 -14.18
N LYS A 6 -16.47 6.91 -14.60
CA LYS A 6 -17.82 6.36 -14.82
C LYS A 6 -18.63 6.33 -13.51
N LEU A 7 -18.00 5.92 -12.41
CA LEU A 7 -18.63 5.88 -11.09
C LEU A 7 -18.99 7.27 -10.57
N ILE A 8 -18.10 8.25 -10.76
CA ILE A 8 -18.36 9.65 -10.40
C ILE A 8 -19.54 10.19 -11.22
N LYS A 9 -19.55 9.94 -12.54
CA LYS A 9 -20.64 10.36 -13.42
C LYS A 9 -21.98 9.75 -13.01
N ASN A 10 -22.00 8.48 -12.59
CA ASN A 10 -23.24 7.85 -12.09
C ASN A 10 -23.73 8.46 -10.77
N LYS A 11 -22.82 8.79 -9.85
CA LYS A 11 -23.17 9.45 -8.57
C LYS A 11 -23.66 10.88 -8.78
N LEU A 12 -23.05 11.63 -9.70
CA LEU A 12 -23.51 12.96 -10.08
C LEU A 12 -24.87 12.92 -10.77
N GLY A 13 -25.04 12.00 -11.74
CA GLY A 13 -26.31 11.79 -12.41
C GLY A 13 -27.45 11.41 -11.45
N LEU A 14 -27.14 10.71 -10.34
CA LEU A 14 -28.11 10.46 -9.27
C LEU A 14 -28.59 11.73 -8.57
N LEU A 15 -27.68 12.67 -8.27
CA LEU A 15 -28.03 13.94 -7.65
C LEU A 15 -28.82 14.84 -8.60
N GLU A 16 -28.39 14.90 -9.87
CA GLU A 16 -29.05 15.68 -10.92
C GLU A 16 -30.47 15.14 -11.18
N LEU A 17 -30.63 13.82 -11.33
CA LEU A 17 -31.93 13.19 -11.57
C LEU A 17 -32.90 13.42 -10.40
N ALA A 18 -32.42 13.31 -9.17
CA ALA A 18 -33.24 13.59 -7.99
C ALA A 18 -33.70 15.05 -7.94
N THR A 19 -32.85 15.98 -8.38
CA THR A 19 -33.17 17.41 -8.46
C THR A 19 -34.21 17.69 -9.55
N TYR A 20 -34.06 17.07 -10.72
CA TYR A 20 -34.98 17.20 -11.84
C TYR A 20 -36.37 16.64 -11.51
N LEU A 21 -36.44 15.42 -10.96
CA LEU A 21 -37.70 14.76 -10.61
C LEU A 21 -38.34 15.31 -9.33
N LYS A 22 -37.59 16.04 -8.51
CA LYS A 22 -37.97 16.42 -7.13
C LYS A 22 -38.42 15.22 -6.28
N ASN A 23 -37.96 14.01 -6.63
CA ASN A 23 -38.33 12.75 -5.99
C ASN A 23 -37.10 11.83 -5.88
N VAL A 24 -36.56 11.74 -4.66
CA VAL A 24 -35.37 10.92 -4.37
C VAL A 24 -35.64 9.43 -4.57
N SER A 25 -36.83 8.95 -4.19
CA SER A 25 -37.16 7.51 -4.25
C SER A 25 -37.25 7.02 -5.68
N GLU A 26 -37.80 7.83 -6.57
CA GLU A 26 -37.91 7.54 -7.99
C GLU A 26 -36.55 7.61 -8.70
N ALA A 27 -35.76 8.66 -8.44
CA ALA A 27 -34.39 8.75 -8.97
C ALA A 27 -33.52 7.55 -8.55
N CYS A 28 -33.62 7.13 -7.28
CA CYS A 28 -32.93 5.93 -6.78
C CYS A 28 -33.38 4.65 -7.49
N ARG A 29 -34.69 4.50 -7.77
CA ARG A 29 -35.25 3.34 -8.48
C ARG A 29 -34.77 3.27 -9.92
N VAL A 30 -34.69 4.40 -10.62
CA VAL A 30 -34.27 4.47 -12.02
C VAL A 30 -32.78 4.14 -12.19
N ILE A 31 -31.92 4.66 -11.30
CA ILE A 31 -30.46 4.46 -11.40
C ILE A 31 -30.01 3.16 -10.70
N GLY A 32 -30.83 2.59 -9.81
CA GLY A 32 -30.52 1.35 -9.09
C GLY A 32 -29.70 1.56 -7.82
N PHE A 33 -29.76 2.75 -7.21
CA PHE A 33 -29.15 3.02 -5.91
C PHE A 33 -30.15 2.85 -4.77
N SER A 34 -29.64 2.57 -3.57
CA SER A 34 -30.45 2.66 -2.36
C SER A 34 -30.64 4.13 -1.95
N ARG A 35 -31.74 4.42 -1.25
CA ARG A 35 -31.97 5.75 -0.65
C ARG A 35 -30.87 6.14 0.35
N ASP A 36 -30.31 5.17 1.08
CA ASP A 36 -29.17 5.41 1.97
C ASP A 36 -27.93 5.88 1.19
N THR A 37 -27.64 5.22 0.06
CA THR A 37 -26.54 5.62 -0.83
C THR A 37 -26.74 7.05 -1.34
N PHE A 38 -27.97 7.45 -1.68
CA PHE A 38 -28.27 8.82 -2.09
C PHE A 38 -27.85 9.84 -1.04
N TYR A 39 -28.30 9.68 0.22
CA TYR A 39 -27.97 10.65 1.27
C TYR A 39 -26.47 10.67 1.60
N ARG A 40 -25.79 9.52 1.53
CA ARG A 40 -24.32 9.46 1.67
C ARG A 40 -23.59 10.19 0.54
N VAL A 41 -24.04 10.02 -0.70
CA VAL A 41 -23.49 10.69 -1.88
C VAL A 41 -23.76 12.20 -1.81
N LYS A 42 -24.98 12.60 -1.45
CA LYS A 42 -25.37 14.01 -1.27
C LYS A 42 -24.50 14.68 -0.21
N LYS A 43 -24.37 14.06 0.96
CA LYS A 43 -23.51 14.57 2.05
C LYS A 43 -22.06 14.72 1.60
N ALA A 44 -21.50 13.70 0.93
CA ALA A 44 -20.14 13.79 0.41
C ALA A 44 -19.98 14.93 -0.61
N TYR A 45 -20.95 15.12 -1.50
CA TYR A 45 -20.94 16.20 -2.47
C TYR A 45 -21.05 17.60 -1.81
N GLU A 46 -21.88 17.74 -0.77
CA GLU A 46 -21.98 19.00 0.00
C GLU A 46 -20.68 19.32 0.76
N GLU A 47 -19.98 18.31 1.28
CA GLU A 47 -18.74 18.48 2.06
C GLU A 47 -17.50 18.75 1.19
N GLY A 48 -17.43 18.21 -0.03
CA GLY A 48 -16.21 18.28 -0.84
C GLY A 48 -16.41 18.19 -2.35
N GLY A 49 -17.60 18.49 -2.83
CA GLY A 49 -17.93 18.56 -4.25
C GLY A 49 -17.72 17.24 -5.01
N VAL A 50 -17.36 17.35 -6.28
CA VAL A 50 -17.12 16.20 -7.17
C VAL A 50 -15.97 15.32 -6.68
N GLU A 51 -14.93 15.93 -6.10
CA GLU A 51 -13.74 15.23 -5.60
C GLU A 51 -14.07 14.28 -4.45
N ALA A 52 -15.03 14.64 -3.59
CA ALA A 52 -15.48 13.78 -2.50
C ALA A 52 -16.29 12.56 -2.96
N LEU A 53 -16.76 12.52 -4.21
CA LEU A 53 -17.47 11.37 -4.79
C LEU A 53 -16.54 10.26 -5.27
N LYS A 54 -15.22 10.54 -5.35
CA LYS A 54 -14.19 9.54 -5.66
C LYS A 54 -14.25 8.40 -4.64
N GLU A 55 -14.15 7.17 -5.15
CA GLU A 55 -14.16 6.01 -4.26
C GLU A 55 -12.88 5.96 -3.43
N LYS A 56 -13.05 6.09 -2.11
CA LYS A 56 -11.95 5.86 -1.17
C LYS A 56 -11.75 4.35 -1.06
N SER A 57 -10.58 3.87 -1.49
CA SER A 57 -10.21 2.46 -1.30
C SER A 57 -10.32 2.05 0.16
N ARG A 58 -11.05 0.95 0.40
CA ARG A 58 -11.15 0.31 1.72
C ARG A 58 -9.93 -0.53 2.04
N ARG A 59 -9.08 -0.83 1.05
CA ARG A 59 -7.82 -1.58 1.21
C ARG A 59 -6.74 -0.64 1.73
N LYS A 60 -6.82 -0.26 3.00
CA LYS A 60 -5.78 0.52 3.68
C LYS A 60 -4.94 -0.43 4.54
N PRO A 61 -3.59 -0.36 4.48
CA PRO A 61 -2.73 -1.11 5.40
C PRO A 61 -3.04 -0.77 6.86
N ASN A 62 -3.15 -1.78 7.71
CA ASN A 62 -3.32 -1.59 9.15
C ASN A 62 -1.95 -1.43 9.81
N ALA A 63 -1.59 -0.19 10.18
CA ALA A 63 -0.30 0.12 10.81
C ALA A 63 -0.08 -0.61 12.14
N LYS A 64 -1.15 -1.00 12.86
CA LYS A 64 -1.04 -1.74 14.13
C LYS A 64 -0.50 -3.16 13.97
N ASN A 65 -0.62 -3.74 12.77
CA ASN A 65 -0.12 -5.08 12.47
C ASN A 65 1.34 -5.04 11.98
N ARG A 66 2.00 -3.88 12.00
CA ARG A 66 3.38 -3.73 11.58
C ARG A 66 4.30 -4.30 12.65
N VAL A 67 5.41 -4.88 12.20
CA VAL A 67 6.52 -5.22 13.10
C VAL A 67 7.07 -3.94 13.75
N PRO A 68 7.65 -4.03 14.96
CA PRO A 68 8.34 -2.90 15.57
C PRO A 68 9.42 -2.34 14.62
N GLU A 69 9.64 -1.03 14.68
CA GLU A 69 10.59 -0.34 13.81
C GLU A 69 12.01 -0.89 13.96
N GLU A 70 12.41 -1.23 15.19
CA GLU A 70 13.71 -1.85 15.49
C GLU A 70 13.92 -3.17 14.73
N VAL A 71 12.90 -4.03 14.71
CA VAL A 71 12.94 -5.31 13.97
C VAL A 71 13.01 -5.05 12.47
N GLU A 72 12.30 -4.03 11.99
CA GLU A 72 12.30 -3.65 10.59
C GLU A 72 13.67 -3.16 10.13
N GLN A 73 14.33 -2.33 10.94
CA GLN A 73 15.68 -1.82 10.66
C GLN A 73 16.70 -2.96 10.60
N GLU A 74 16.65 -3.92 11.50
CA GLU A 74 17.55 -5.09 11.48
C GLU A 74 17.33 -5.96 10.23
N VAL A 75 16.08 -6.13 9.77
CA VAL A 75 15.79 -6.82 8.51
C VAL A 75 16.39 -6.09 7.30
N LEU A 76 16.32 -4.75 7.28
CA LEU A 76 16.88 -3.93 6.20
C LEU A 76 18.41 -3.93 6.21
N LYS A 77 19.00 -3.88 7.40
CA LYS A 77 20.45 -3.96 7.59
C LYS A 77 20.99 -5.28 7.04
N LEU A 78 20.38 -6.42 7.42
CA LEU A 78 20.76 -7.72 6.88
C LEU A 78 20.56 -7.81 5.36
N ALA A 79 19.56 -7.14 4.80
CA ALA A 79 19.36 -7.10 3.35
C ALA A 79 20.48 -6.36 2.60
N LEU A 80 21.15 -5.40 3.25
CA LEU A 80 22.32 -4.70 2.72
C LEU A 80 23.61 -5.48 2.97
N GLU A 81 23.78 -6.06 4.15
CA GLU A 81 24.97 -6.83 4.53
C GLU A 81 25.09 -8.12 3.70
N GLU A 82 24.00 -8.87 3.57
CA GLU A 82 23.96 -10.11 2.80
C GLU A 82 22.73 -10.19 1.86
N PRO A 83 22.77 -9.49 0.70
CA PRO A 83 21.66 -9.46 -0.25
C PRO A 83 21.23 -10.85 -0.75
N SER A 84 22.16 -11.81 -0.77
CA SER A 84 21.97 -13.18 -1.26
C SER A 84 21.08 -14.03 -0.35
N LEU A 85 20.89 -13.64 0.91
CA LEU A 85 20.06 -14.40 1.84
C LEU A 85 18.58 -14.34 1.44
N GLY A 86 17.95 -15.51 1.43
CA GLY A 86 16.50 -15.63 1.28
C GLY A 86 15.77 -15.33 2.60
N GLN A 87 14.48 -15.01 2.52
CA GLN A 87 13.63 -14.66 3.66
C GLN A 87 13.68 -15.65 4.83
N LYS A 88 13.84 -16.95 4.54
CA LYS A 88 13.97 -18.00 5.56
C LYS A 88 15.29 -17.87 6.32
N ARG A 89 16.40 -17.73 5.61
CA ARG A 89 17.73 -17.56 6.22
C ARG A 89 17.79 -16.28 7.05
N VAL A 90 17.26 -15.18 6.54
CA VAL A 90 17.20 -13.91 7.29
C VAL A 90 16.39 -14.06 8.58
N SER A 91 15.24 -14.74 8.53
CA SER A 91 14.43 -15.05 9.71
C SER A 91 15.19 -15.92 10.73
N ASP A 92 15.94 -16.92 10.27
CA ASP A 92 16.75 -17.79 11.13
C ASP A 92 17.94 -17.03 11.75
N THR A 93 18.63 -16.17 10.98
CA THR A 93 19.73 -15.31 11.46
C THR A 93 19.22 -14.33 12.53
N LEU A 94 18.09 -13.67 12.27
CA LEU A 94 17.49 -12.75 13.25
C LEU A 94 17.07 -13.48 14.53
N ARG A 95 16.58 -14.72 14.40
CA ARG A 95 16.24 -15.54 15.57
C ARG A 95 17.46 -15.86 16.42
N GLN A 96 18.63 -16.09 15.83
CA GLN A 96 19.88 -16.27 16.58
C GLN A 96 20.29 -15.00 17.34
N ASN A 97 19.94 -13.82 16.81
CA ASN A 97 20.15 -12.53 17.45
C ASN A 97 19.04 -12.15 18.47
N GLY A 98 18.14 -13.09 18.79
CA GLY A 98 17.03 -12.86 19.73
C GLY A 98 15.82 -12.12 19.14
N ILE A 99 15.81 -11.87 17.82
CA ILE A 99 14.74 -11.17 17.11
C ILE A 99 13.81 -12.20 16.46
N PHE A 100 12.58 -12.28 16.94
CA PHE A 100 11.60 -13.25 16.45
C PHE A 100 10.71 -12.64 15.36
N ILE A 101 11.04 -12.92 14.10
CA ILE A 101 10.20 -12.58 12.94
C ILE A 101 10.00 -13.82 12.07
N SER A 102 8.82 -14.00 11.50
CA SER A 102 8.55 -15.10 10.55
C SER A 102 9.16 -14.79 9.16
N PRO A 103 9.47 -15.80 8.33
CA PRO A 103 9.94 -15.58 6.96
C PRO A 103 8.97 -14.75 6.11
N ALA A 104 7.66 -14.92 6.33
CA ALA A 104 6.63 -14.10 5.70
C ALA A 104 6.67 -12.64 6.19
N GLY A 105 6.94 -12.41 7.49
CA GLY A 105 7.14 -11.08 8.04
C GLY A 105 8.33 -10.35 7.39
N VAL A 106 9.44 -11.05 7.19
CA VAL A 106 10.61 -10.53 6.44
C VAL A 106 10.21 -10.13 5.03
N HIS A 107 9.46 -10.98 4.32
CA HIS A 107 8.96 -10.64 2.98
C HIS A 107 8.07 -9.39 2.97
N CYS A 108 7.16 -9.27 3.94
CA CYS A 108 6.30 -8.10 4.07
C CYS A 108 7.09 -6.82 4.39
N VAL A 109 8.21 -6.91 5.11
CA VAL A 109 9.14 -5.78 5.26
C VAL A 109 9.73 -5.43 3.89
N TRP A 110 10.32 -6.40 3.19
CA TRP A 110 10.92 -6.16 1.88
C TRP A 110 9.97 -5.59 0.84
N LEU A 111 8.73 -6.07 0.77
CA LEU A 111 7.72 -5.52 -0.16
C LEU A 111 7.45 -4.03 0.07
N ARG A 112 7.51 -3.57 1.32
CA ARG A 112 7.28 -2.15 1.68
C ARG A 112 8.46 -1.26 1.32
N HIS A 113 9.66 -1.82 1.28
CA HIS A 113 10.90 -1.13 0.94
C HIS A 113 11.39 -1.42 -0.49
N HIS A 114 10.60 -2.13 -1.30
CA HIS A 114 10.96 -2.53 -2.65
C HIS A 114 12.24 -3.40 -2.73
N LEU A 115 12.40 -4.34 -1.81
CA LEU A 115 13.56 -5.24 -1.68
C LEU A 115 13.19 -6.73 -1.83
N GLU A 116 12.06 -7.03 -2.47
CA GLU A 116 11.46 -8.36 -2.47
C GLU A 116 12.24 -9.38 -3.32
N THR A 117 13.00 -8.92 -4.30
CA THR A 117 13.86 -9.76 -5.14
C THR A 117 15.33 -9.53 -4.85
N PHE A 118 16.14 -10.53 -5.16
CA PHE A 118 17.59 -10.45 -5.04
C PHE A 118 18.17 -9.26 -5.83
N GLN A 119 17.74 -9.06 -7.08
CA GLN A 119 18.15 -7.94 -7.93
C GLN A 119 17.82 -6.58 -7.29
N LYS A 120 16.65 -6.46 -6.64
CA LYS A 120 16.26 -5.24 -5.96
C LYS A 120 17.09 -4.98 -4.72
N ARG A 121 17.46 -6.02 -3.97
CA ARG A 121 18.41 -5.91 -2.85
C ARG A 121 19.79 -5.48 -3.31
N LEU A 122 20.27 -6.04 -4.42
CA LEU A 122 21.56 -5.65 -5.00
C LEU A 122 21.56 -4.17 -5.42
N LYS A 123 20.52 -3.73 -6.13
CA LYS A 123 20.35 -2.32 -6.47
C LYS A 123 20.27 -1.42 -5.24
N GLY A 124 19.55 -1.85 -4.19
CA GLY A 124 19.50 -1.12 -2.92
C GLY A 124 20.87 -1.00 -2.25
N LEU A 125 21.70 -2.03 -2.34
CA LEU A 125 23.08 -2.00 -1.87
C LEU A 125 23.95 -1.03 -2.69
N GLU A 126 23.87 -1.06 -4.02
CA GLU A 126 24.58 -0.12 -4.89
C GLU A 126 24.21 1.33 -4.57
N GLU A 127 22.91 1.61 -4.41
CA GLU A 127 22.40 2.94 -4.04
C GLU A 127 22.88 3.35 -2.64
N HIS A 128 22.98 2.41 -1.70
CA HIS A 128 23.51 2.67 -0.37
C HIS A 128 25.00 3.05 -0.42
N VAL A 129 25.80 2.26 -1.13
CA VAL A 129 27.25 2.48 -1.32
C VAL A 129 27.52 3.80 -2.04
N ALA A 130 26.75 4.12 -3.08
CA ALA A 130 26.88 5.38 -3.79
C ALA A 130 26.61 6.61 -2.88
N LYS A 131 25.74 6.46 -1.87
CA LYS A 131 25.41 7.55 -0.92
C LYS A 131 26.41 7.65 0.23
N THR A 132 26.86 6.51 0.78
CA THR A 132 27.71 6.49 1.97
C THR A 132 29.20 6.45 1.66
N GLY A 133 29.59 6.07 0.44
CA GLY A 133 30.98 5.80 0.07
C GLY A 133 31.56 4.57 0.79
N ALA A 134 30.70 3.70 1.34
CA ALA A 134 31.14 2.53 2.08
C ALA A 134 31.85 1.52 1.17
N VAL A 135 32.91 0.90 1.70
CA VAL A 135 33.62 -0.17 0.99
C VAL A 135 32.81 -1.45 1.07
N LEU A 136 32.61 -2.11 -0.07
CA LEU A 136 31.91 -3.38 -0.15
C LEU A 136 32.68 -4.49 0.58
N THR A 137 31.97 -5.31 1.34
CA THR A 137 32.54 -6.51 1.95
C THR A 137 32.75 -7.61 0.91
N GLU A 138 33.58 -8.61 1.23
CA GLU A 138 33.80 -9.75 0.33
C GLU A 138 32.51 -10.52 0.02
N ALA A 139 31.61 -10.64 1.00
CA ALA A 139 30.31 -11.27 0.83
C ALA A 139 29.41 -10.49 -0.15
N GLN A 140 29.46 -9.15 -0.10
CA GLN A 140 28.73 -8.28 -1.01
C GLN A 140 29.32 -8.31 -2.42
N LEU A 141 30.65 -8.34 -2.55
CA LEU A 141 31.33 -8.48 -3.84
C LEU A 141 31.01 -9.81 -4.52
N ARG A 142 30.88 -10.90 -3.77
CA ARG A 142 30.44 -12.20 -4.30
C ARG A 142 28.98 -12.23 -4.74
N ALA A 143 28.17 -11.27 -4.29
CA ALA A 143 26.75 -11.17 -4.63
C ALA A 143 26.49 -10.27 -5.86
N LEU A 144 27.46 -9.45 -6.27
CA LEU A 144 27.46 -8.66 -7.52
C LEU A 144 27.81 -9.55 -8.71
#